data_AF-A0A6G3TBM6-F1
#
_entry.id   AF-A0A6G3TBM6-F1
#
_cell.length_a   1.000
_cell.length_b   1.000
_cell.length_c   1.000
_cell.angle_alpha   90.00
_cell.angle_beta   90.00
_cell.angle_gamma   90.00
#
_symmetry.space_group_name_H-M   'P 1'
#
loop_
_entity.id
_entity.type
_entity.pdbx_description
1 polymer ?
#
loop_
_entity_poly.entity_id
_entity_poly.type
_entity_poly.pdbx_seq_one_letter_code
_entity_poly.pdbx_strand_id
1 'polypeptide(L)'
;MSDTGKAVVGRRPLVFTDTDGSQRFVPLSAFEIDANGEIKLMAEWQETFGPADSLLLVGLATRAREDGEIAAAPEAPSLPAVVFKAAVQGSEGNNIKVMLACPEPEKTTAPAAPAPRKQKTPQLTVVQSEVYRGLAKAADAAKQIGTDQLLEGSGDPIGTGLVQVKAGTAKGEGLPDRYTKLIKEGEEGKVMRDGKGAYLTLVLRKGLPKTVREKGVQVTISVDPTAKTYDVEAVYTSKPHSFEADAVIPLTGLPEEITDVVGVSAPPRGYAPPGVPQTVTLRGGGPGVAASATAYTS
;
A
#
# COMPACT_ATOMS: atom_id res chain seq x y z
N MET A 1 -8.76 9.20 8.62
CA MET A 1 -8.81 8.05 9.53
C MET A 1 -10.27 7.85 9.83
N SER A 2 -10.91 6.90 9.16
CA SER A 2 -12.34 6.64 9.31
C SER A 2 -12.53 5.90 10.63
N ASP A 3 -13.30 6.51 11.52
CA ASP A 3 -13.63 6.01 12.85
C ASP A 3 -14.82 5.06 12.70
N THR A 4 -14.56 3.83 12.25
CA THR A 4 -15.60 2.82 12.01
C THR A 4 -15.68 1.94 13.26
N GLY A 5 -16.67 2.19 14.12
CA GLY A 5 -16.88 1.41 15.33
C GLY A 5 -17.19 -0.07 15.05
N LYS A 6 -16.70 -0.97 15.89
CA LYS A 6 -17.01 -2.41 15.86
C LYS A 6 -18.41 -2.66 16.39
N ALA A 7 -19.14 -3.57 15.74
CA ALA A 7 -20.45 -3.98 16.22
C ALA A 7 -20.39 -4.63 17.61
N VAL A 8 -21.40 -4.39 18.43
CA VAL A 8 -21.56 -5.01 19.75
C VAL A 8 -22.38 -6.30 19.62
N VAL A 9 -21.88 -7.38 20.21
CA VAL A 9 -22.57 -8.68 20.28
C VAL A 9 -22.75 -9.10 21.73
N GLY A 10 -23.78 -9.90 22.00
CA GLY A 10 -24.11 -10.33 23.36
C GLY A 10 -25.37 -11.17 23.37
N ARG A 11 -25.70 -11.70 24.55
CA ARG A 11 -26.77 -12.71 24.68
C ARG A 11 -28.18 -12.12 24.72
N ARG A 12 -28.32 -10.84 25.05
CA ARG A 12 -29.62 -10.16 25.23
C ARG A 12 -29.53 -8.66 24.95
N PRO A 13 -30.64 -8.01 24.54
CA PRO A 13 -30.77 -6.55 24.51
C PRO A 13 -30.53 -5.93 25.89
N LEU A 14 -30.18 -4.64 25.91
CA LEU A 14 -30.13 -3.88 27.16
C LEU A 14 -31.53 -3.41 27.53
N VAL A 15 -31.83 -3.46 28.83
CA VAL A 15 -33.12 -3.04 29.37
C VAL A 15 -32.88 -2.00 30.45
N PHE A 16 -33.57 -0.88 30.37
CA PHE A 16 -33.49 0.18 31.36
C PHE A 16 -34.84 0.87 31.54
N THR A 17 -34.97 1.64 32.61
CA THR A 17 -36.11 2.51 32.85
C THR A 17 -35.70 3.94 32.47
N ASP A 18 -36.42 4.53 31.50
CA ASP A 18 -36.15 5.89 31.05
C ASP A 18 -36.55 6.95 32.09
N THR A 19 -36.21 8.22 31.84
CA THR A 19 -36.57 9.31 32.74
C THR A 19 -38.09 9.51 32.90
N ASP A 20 -38.89 8.97 31.99
CA ASP A 20 -40.36 8.99 32.04
C ASP A 20 -40.94 7.79 32.82
N GLY A 21 -40.08 6.94 33.39
CA GLY A 21 -40.47 5.77 34.17
C GLY A 21 -40.89 4.55 33.33
N SER A 22 -40.71 4.60 32.01
CA SER A 22 -41.05 3.53 31.08
C SER A 22 -39.90 2.56 30.90
N GLN A 23 -40.19 1.26 30.88
CA GLN A 23 -39.19 0.25 30.57
C GLN A 23 -38.91 0.21 29.06
N ARG A 24 -37.64 0.32 28.69
CA ARG A 24 -37.16 0.33 27.30
C ARG A 24 -36.27 -0.86 27.03
N PHE A 25 -36.43 -1.44 25.84
CA PHE A 25 -35.58 -2.50 25.31
C PHE A 25 -34.76 -1.93 24.17
N VAL A 26 -33.44 -1.95 24.32
CA VAL A 26 -32.50 -1.40 23.34
C VAL A 26 -31.67 -2.53 22.74
N PRO A 27 -31.78 -2.79 21.42
CA PRO A 27 -31.01 -3.84 20.77
C PRO A 27 -29.52 -3.50 20.81
N LEU A 28 -28.66 -4.53 20.82
CA LEU A 28 -27.21 -4.33 20.81
C LEU A 28 -26.70 -3.65 19.53
N SER A 29 -27.47 -3.73 18.44
CA SER A 29 -27.23 -2.99 17.20
C SER A 29 -27.37 -1.47 17.35
N ALA A 30 -27.87 -0.97 18.48
CA ALA A 30 -27.88 0.45 18.80
C ALA A 30 -26.50 0.97 19.24
N PHE A 31 -25.53 0.07 19.46
CA PHE A 31 -24.23 0.40 20.02
C PHE A 31 -23.09 0.00 19.08
N GLU A 32 -22.01 0.76 19.14
CA GLU A 32 -20.73 0.46 18.51
C GLU A 32 -19.58 0.62 19.51
N ILE A 33 -18.47 -0.08 19.28
CA ILE A 33 -17.22 0.10 20.03
C ILE A 33 -16.25 0.84 19.13
N ASP A 34 -15.87 2.06 19.49
CA ASP A 34 -15.00 2.89 18.67
C ASP A 34 -13.54 2.36 18.61
N ALA A 35 -12.69 3.06 17.86
CA ALA A 35 -11.28 2.70 17.72
C ALA A 35 -10.49 2.72 19.04
N ASN A 36 -10.93 3.49 20.03
CA ASN A 36 -10.34 3.56 21.37
C ASN A 36 -10.88 2.46 22.30
N GLY A 37 -11.83 1.67 21.82
CA GLY A 37 -12.48 0.64 22.60
C GLY A 37 -13.56 1.19 23.53
N GLU A 38 -14.13 2.37 23.27
CA GLU A 38 -15.25 2.93 24.03
C GLU A 38 -16.58 2.53 23.40
N ILE A 39 -17.59 2.20 24.23
CA ILE A 39 -18.94 1.94 23.71
C ILE A 39 -19.64 3.27 23.45
N LYS A 40 -20.22 3.42 22.27
CA LYS A 40 -21.02 4.58 21.85
C LYS A 40 -22.41 4.12 21.44
N LEU A 41 -23.40 4.97 21.71
CA LEU A 41 -24.75 4.83 21.16
C LEU A 41 -24.77 5.44 19.75
N MET A 42 -25.36 4.75 18.78
CA MET A 42 -25.47 5.24 17.41
C MET A 42 -26.37 6.48 17.32
N ALA A 43 -26.06 7.39 16.39
CA ALA A 43 -26.75 8.68 16.27
C ALA A 43 -28.28 8.56 16.12
N GLU A 44 -28.75 7.58 15.35
CA GLU A 44 -30.19 7.29 15.17
C GLU A 44 -30.92 6.92 16.48
N TRP A 45 -30.19 6.32 17.43
CA TRP A 45 -30.72 6.00 18.76
C TRP A 45 -30.56 7.16 19.74
N GLN A 46 -29.53 8.00 19.57
CA GLN A 46 -29.39 9.25 20.33
C GLN A 46 -30.56 10.22 20.06
N GLU A 47 -31.13 10.22 18.85
CA GLU A 47 -32.33 11.02 18.53
C GLU A 47 -33.61 10.48 19.20
N THR A 48 -33.61 9.20 19.60
CA THR A 48 -34.75 8.54 20.24
C THR A 48 -34.79 8.78 21.75
N PHE A 49 -33.63 9.05 22.37
CA PHE A 49 -33.48 9.19 23.81
C PHE A 49 -33.02 10.59 24.20
N GLY A 50 -33.49 11.08 25.35
CA GLY A 50 -32.95 12.32 25.91
C GLY A 50 -31.44 12.19 26.22
N PRO A 51 -30.71 13.31 26.38
CA PRO A 51 -29.28 13.28 26.70
C PRO A 51 -28.95 12.48 27.97
N ALA A 52 -29.83 12.53 28.98
CA ALA A 52 -29.67 11.80 30.24
C ALA A 52 -29.83 10.28 30.05
N ASP A 53 -30.85 9.85 29.30
CA ASP A 53 -31.08 8.44 29.00
C ASP A 53 -29.99 7.85 28.10
N SER A 54 -29.49 8.63 27.14
CA SER A 54 -28.38 8.24 26.27
C SER A 54 -27.10 7.99 27.07
N LEU A 55 -26.78 8.86 28.04
CA LEU A 55 -25.64 8.66 28.94
C LEU A 55 -25.82 7.42 29.82
N LEU A 56 -27.02 7.20 30.34
CA LEU A 56 -27.34 6.03 31.15
C LEU A 56 -27.22 4.73 30.34
N LEU A 57 -27.68 4.72 29.08
CA LEU A 57 -27.55 3.60 28.15
C LEU A 57 -26.09 3.26 27.84
N VAL A 58 -25.26 4.27 27.57
CA VAL A 58 -23.82 4.07 27.35
C VAL A 58 -23.15 3.52 28.61
N GLY A 59 -23.54 4.01 29.79
CA GLY A 59 -23.06 3.50 31.08
C GLY A 59 -23.43 2.03 31.32
N LEU A 60 -24.68 1.66 31.05
CA LEU A 60 -25.16 0.28 31.14
C LEU A 60 -24.44 -0.64 30.15
N ALA A 61 -24.23 -0.19 28.91
CA ALA A 61 -23.51 -0.96 27.91
C ALA A 61 -22.03 -1.15 28.31
N THR A 62 -21.39 -0.09 28.81
CA THR A 62 -20.02 -0.16 29.35
C THR A 62 -19.94 -1.19 30.47
N ARG A 63 -20.88 -1.16 31.41
CA ARG A 63 -20.92 -2.11 32.51
C ARG A 63 -21.15 -3.55 32.06
N ALA A 64 -22.12 -3.78 31.17
CA ALA A 64 -22.40 -5.09 30.60
C ALA A 64 -21.19 -5.67 29.87
N ARG A 65 -20.32 -4.82 29.32
CA ARG A 65 -19.05 -5.24 28.71
C ARG A 65 -18.00 -5.59 29.74
N GLU A 66 -17.85 -4.80 30.81
CA GLU A 66 -16.95 -5.12 31.93
C GLU A 66 -17.33 -6.46 32.58
N ASP A 67 -18.62 -6.73 32.71
CA ASP A 67 -19.16 -7.98 33.26
C ASP A 67 -19.13 -9.14 32.24
N GLY A 68 -18.67 -8.90 31.00
CA GLY A 68 -18.51 -9.89 29.95
C GLY A 68 -19.81 -10.38 29.30
N GLU A 69 -20.93 -9.69 29.51
CA GLU A 69 -22.24 -10.02 28.91
C GLU A 69 -22.34 -9.61 27.44
N ILE A 70 -21.63 -8.53 27.08
CA ILE A 70 -21.49 -8.05 25.70
C ILE A 70 -20.01 -7.88 25.36
N ALA A 71 -19.69 -8.02 24.08
CA ALA A 71 -18.33 -7.92 23.57
C ALA A 71 -18.33 -7.27 22.18
N ALA A 72 -17.14 -6.88 21.70
CA ALA A 72 -16.98 -6.62 20.28
C ALA A 72 -17.25 -7.92 19.50
N ALA A 73 -17.91 -7.80 18.36
CA ALA A 73 -18.04 -8.90 17.42
C ALA A 73 -16.65 -9.50 17.15
N PRO A 74 -16.48 -10.83 17.22
CA PRO A 74 -15.20 -11.45 16.88
C PRO A 74 -14.84 -11.08 15.44
N GLU A 75 -13.63 -10.57 15.24
CA GLU A 75 -13.10 -10.36 13.91
C GLU A 75 -12.88 -11.73 13.26
N ALA A 76 -13.44 -11.92 12.07
CA ALA A 76 -13.15 -13.12 11.28
C ALA A 76 -11.64 -13.19 11.02
N PRO A 77 -11.01 -14.37 11.14
CA PRO A 77 -9.58 -14.51 10.89
C PRO A 77 -9.27 -14.08 9.45
N SER A 78 -8.18 -13.34 9.27
CA SER A 78 -7.70 -12.98 7.95
C SER A 78 -7.12 -14.22 7.27
N LEU A 79 -7.63 -14.54 6.07
CA LEU A 79 -7.11 -15.62 5.23
C LEU A 79 -6.33 -15.02 4.07
N PRO A 80 -5.26 -15.70 3.59
CA PRO A 80 -4.55 -15.25 2.40
C PRO A 80 -5.53 -15.23 1.22
N ALA A 81 -5.66 -14.07 0.59
CA ALA A 81 -6.56 -13.81 -0.54
C ALA A 81 -5.85 -14.03 -1.87
N VAL A 82 -4.60 -13.59 -1.98
CA VAL A 82 -3.79 -13.64 -3.20
C VAL A 82 -2.32 -13.73 -2.84
N VAL A 83 -1.52 -14.44 -3.64
CA VAL A 83 -0.07 -14.53 -3.47
C VAL A 83 0.62 -13.74 -4.57
N PHE A 84 1.52 -12.84 -4.18
CA PHE A 84 2.35 -12.07 -5.09
C PHE A 84 3.79 -12.58 -5.07
N LYS A 85 4.40 -12.71 -6.24
CA LYS A 85 5.81 -13.11 -6.40
C LYS A 85 6.48 -12.16 -7.38
N ALA A 86 7.74 -11.80 -7.16
CA ALA A 86 8.48 -11.02 -8.16
C ALA A 86 8.58 -11.82 -9.48
N ALA A 87 8.27 -11.18 -10.61
CA ALA A 87 8.30 -11.81 -11.94
C ALA A 87 9.73 -12.10 -12.40
N VAL A 88 10.67 -11.21 -12.09
CA VAL A 88 12.09 -11.37 -12.37
C VAL A 88 12.85 -11.63 -11.06
N GLN A 89 13.65 -12.69 -11.03
CA GLN A 89 14.62 -12.90 -9.96
C GLN A 89 15.69 -11.81 -10.05
N GLY A 90 15.78 -10.97 -9.03
CA GLY A 90 16.88 -10.03 -8.85
C GLY A 90 17.72 -10.42 -7.65
N SER A 91 18.99 -10.03 -7.67
CA SER A 91 19.78 -9.90 -6.45
C SER A 91 19.04 -8.99 -5.46
N GLU A 92 19.20 -9.25 -4.16
CA GLU A 92 18.58 -8.51 -3.06
C GLU A 92 18.59 -6.99 -3.32
N GLY A 93 17.45 -6.39 -3.66
CA GLY A 93 17.42 -4.96 -4.00
C GLY A 93 16.18 -4.44 -4.70
N ASN A 94 15.42 -5.29 -5.40
CA ASN A 94 14.15 -4.87 -6.00
C ASN A 94 13.11 -4.66 -4.88
N ASN A 95 13.09 -3.50 -4.21
CA ASN A 95 12.12 -3.18 -3.18
C ASN A 95 10.74 -3.00 -3.83
N ILE A 96 10.12 -4.12 -4.19
CA ILE A 96 8.82 -4.15 -4.85
C ILE A 96 7.76 -4.09 -3.75
N LYS A 97 6.92 -3.06 -3.80
CA LYS A 97 5.73 -2.90 -2.98
C LYS A 97 4.51 -3.08 -3.86
N VAL A 98 3.65 -4.00 -3.47
CA VAL A 98 2.34 -4.20 -4.07
C VAL A 98 1.30 -3.54 -3.17
N MET A 99 0.61 -2.55 -3.70
CA MET A 99 -0.45 -1.82 -3.01
C MET A 99 -1.79 -2.30 -3.56
N LEU A 100 -2.61 -2.82 -2.67
CA LEU A 100 -3.98 -3.20 -2.94
C LEU A 100 -4.88 -2.24 -2.18
N ALA A 101 -5.59 -1.37 -2.89
CA ALA A 101 -6.50 -0.41 -2.29
C ALA A 101 -7.95 -0.86 -2.51
N CYS A 102 -8.68 -1.11 -1.43
CA CYS A 102 -10.14 -1.20 -1.46
C CYS A 102 -10.67 0.10 -0.89
N PRO A 103 -11.13 1.05 -1.73
CA PRO A 103 -11.71 2.28 -1.20
C PRO A 103 -12.94 1.95 -0.36
N GLU A 104 -12.99 2.52 0.84
CA GLU A 104 -14.09 2.34 1.80
C GLU A 104 -15.43 2.71 1.12
N PRO A 105 -16.52 1.97 1.40
CA PRO A 105 -17.82 2.31 0.84
C PRO A 105 -18.14 3.78 1.12
N GLU A 106 -18.61 4.48 0.09
CA GLU A 106 -19.02 5.87 0.21
C GLU A 106 -20.16 5.93 1.23
N LYS A 107 -19.97 6.73 2.29
CA LYS A 107 -20.91 6.86 3.40
C LYS A 107 -22.26 7.32 2.85
N THR A 108 -23.18 6.37 2.64
CA THR A 108 -24.51 6.68 2.12
C THR A 108 -25.29 7.22 3.31
N THR A 109 -25.50 8.53 3.36
CA THR A 109 -26.26 9.23 4.42
C THR A 109 -27.78 9.04 4.27
N ALA A 110 -28.24 7.92 3.72
CA ALA A 110 -29.65 7.67 3.48
C ALA A 110 -30.09 6.38 4.19
N PRO A 111 -31.12 6.42 5.05
CA PRO A 111 -31.71 5.22 5.62
C PRO A 111 -32.52 4.53 4.53
N ALA A 112 -31.95 3.50 3.92
CA ALA A 112 -32.66 2.65 2.97
C ALA A 112 -32.35 1.18 3.25
N ALA A 113 -33.39 0.36 3.09
CA ALA A 113 -33.46 -1.10 3.18
C ALA A 113 -32.18 -1.84 2.74
N PRO A 114 -31.96 -3.10 3.21
CA PRO A 114 -30.73 -3.86 2.95
C PRO A 114 -30.61 -4.21 1.46
N ALA A 115 -30.17 -3.24 0.66
CA ALA A 115 -29.59 -3.49 -0.65
C ALA A 115 -28.15 -3.96 -0.42
N PRO A 116 -27.66 -4.94 -1.20
CA PRO A 116 -26.26 -5.32 -1.13
C PRO A 116 -25.40 -4.07 -1.33
N ARG A 117 -24.54 -3.77 -0.33
CA ARG A 117 -23.60 -2.66 -0.40
C ARG A 117 -22.80 -2.83 -1.69
N LYS A 118 -22.92 -1.89 -2.64
CA LYS A 118 -22.08 -1.88 -3.84
C LYS A 118 -20.63 -1.73 -3.37
N GLN A 119 -19.88 -2.83 -3.36
CA GLN A 119 -18.47 -2.83 -3.00
C GLN A 119 -17.74 -1.95 -4.04
N LYS A 120 -16.93 -0.97 -3.64
CA LYS A 120 -16.14 -0.23 -4.65
C LYS A 120 -15.03 -1.14 -5.20
N THR A 121 -14.72 -0.93 -6.47
CA THR A 121 -13.75 -1.69 -7.27
C THR A 121 -12.36 -1.71 -6.61
N PRO A 122 -11.79 -2.89 -6.27
CA PRO A 122 -10.44 -2.94 -5.74
C PRO A 122 -9.42 -2.44 -6.77
N GLN A 123 -8.38 -1.75 -6.33
CA GLN A 123 -7.31 -1.24 -7.18
C GLN A 123 -5.96 -1.86 -6.83
N LEU A 124 -5.23 -2.34 -7.83
CA LEU A 124 -3.88 -2.86 -7.69
C LEU A 124 -2.86 -1.89 -8.28
N THR A 125 -1.83 -1.56 -7.52
CA THR A 125 -0.68 -0.76 -7.95
C THR A 125 0.61 -1.45 -7.54
N VAL A 126 1.61 -1.46 -8.42
CA VAL A 126 2.94 -2.00 -8.13
C VAL A 126 3.95 -0.87 -8.18
N VAL A 127 4.76 -0.79 -7.15
CA VAL A 127 5.89 0.13 -7.05
C VAL A 127 7.16 -0.68 -6.94
N GLN A 128 8.15 -0.45 -7.79
CA GLN A 128 9.50 -0.96 -7.61
C GLN A 128 10.43 0.21 -7.35
N SER A 129 11.19 0.17 -6.25
CA SER A 129 12.17 1.21 -5.96
C SER A 129 13.54 0.67 -5.63
N GLU A 130 14.54 1.47 -5.97
CA GLU A 130 15.95 1.25 -5.64
C GLU A 130 16.55 2.56 -5.15
N VAL A 131 17.32 2.50 -4.07
CA VAL A 131 17.96 3.67 -3.49
C VAL A 131 19.43 3.35 -3.26
N TYR A 132 20.29 4.13 -3.91
CA TYR A 132 21.75 4.08 -3.79
C TYR A 132 22.17 5.26 -2.92
N ARG A 133 22.76 4.99 -1.75
CA ARG A 133 22.96 6.01 -0.71
C ARG A 133 24.42 6.35 -0.49
N GLY A 134 24.66 7.57 -0.01
CA GLY A 134 25.96 7.98 0.51
C GLY A 134 27.04 8.10 -0.56
N LEU A 135 26.65 8.44 -1.79
CA LEU A 135 27.58 8.58 -2.92
C LEU A 135 28.34 9.91 -2.77
N ALA A 136 29.66 9.88 -2.82
CA ALA A 136 30.48 11.08 -2.66
C ALA A 136 30.94 11.67 -4.00
N LYS A 137 31.04 10.83 -5.04
CA LYS A 137 31.53 11.19 -6.38
C LYS A 137 30.80 10.40 -7.49
N ALA A 138 30.91 10.85 -8.74
CA ALA A 138 30.26 10.18 -9.87
C ALA A 138 30.75 8.73 -10.04
N ALA A 139 32.03 8.47 -9.75
CA ALA A 139 32.61 7.13 -9.80
C ALA A 139 31.99 6.18 -8.75
N ASP A 140 31.53 6.69 -7.60
CA ASP A 140 30.85 5.86 -6.60
C ASP A 140 29.48 5.41 -7.12
N ALA A 141 28.79 6.27 -7.88
CA ALA A 141 27.55 5.90 -8.56
C ALA A 141 27.79 4.82 -9.62
N ALA A 142 28.86 4.93 -10.42
CA ALA A 142 29.20 3.89 -11.39
C ALA A 142 29.47 2.53 -10.71
N LYS A 143 30.10 2.53 -9.53
CA LYS A 143 30.37 1.31 -8.76
C LYS A 143 29.15 0.72 -8.08
N GLN A 144 28.31 1.53 -7.43
CA GLN A 144 27.15 1.04 -6.69
C GLN A 144 25.95 0.72 -7.59
N ILE A 145 25.66 1.59 -8.57
CA ILE A 145 24.56 1.41 -9.52
C ILE A 145 24.95 0.40 -10.61
N GLY A 146 26.23 0.41 -10.99
CA GLY A 146 26.75 -0.32 -12.14
C GLY A 146 26.53 0.43 -13.46
N THR A 147 27.25 -0.01 -14.50
CA THR A 147 27.23 0.62 -15.82
C THR A 147 26.39 -0.15 -16.84
N ASP A 148 26.00 0.52 -17.93
CA ASP A 148 25.27 -0.09 -19.06
C ASP A 148 26.16 -0.98 -19.95
N GLN A 149 27.47 -0.80 -19.86
CA GLN A 149 28.50 -1.61 -20.51
C GLN A 149 29.66 -1.84 -19.55
N LEU A 150 30.21 -3.06 -19.56
CA LEU A 150 31.47 -3.33 -18.90
C LEU A 150 32.58 -2.66 -19.71
N LEU A 151 33.27 -1.68 -19.11
CA LEU A 151 34.47 -1.10 -19.71
C LEU A 151 35.67 -1.91 -19.22
N GLU A 152 36.45 -2.45 -20.15
CA GLU A 152 37.68 -3.16 -19.82
C GLU A 152 38.58 -2.29 -18.93
N GLY A 153 38.94 -2.82 -17.76
CA GLY A 153 39.79 -2.14 -16.78
C GLY A 153 39.10 -1.12 -15.86
N SER A 154 37.79 -0.87 -15.98
CA SER A 154 37.10 0.10 -15.09
C SER A 154 36.81 -0.44 -13.68
N GLY A 155 36.73 -1.78 -13.54
CA GLY A 155 36.38 -2.44 -12.27
C GLY A 155 34.92 -2.24 -11.85
N ASP A 156 34.09 -1.55 -12.65
CA ASP A 156 32.69 -1.31 -12.36
C ASP A 156 31.84 -2.54 -12.74
N PRO A 157 30.84 -2.92 -11.92
CA PRO A 157 29.94 -4.01 -12.25
C PRO A 157 28.93 -3.59 -13.33
N ILE A 158 28.39 -4.56 -14.06
CA ILE A 158 27.18 -4.35 -14.87
C ILE A 158 26.02 -4.08 -13.91
N GLY A 159 25.32 -2.97 -14.09
CA GLY A 159 24.22 -2.61 -13.18
C GLY A 159 23.02 -3.54 -13.33
N THR A 160 22.42 -3.97 -12.22
CA THR A 160 21.29 -4.91 -12.24
C THR A 160 19.95 -4.26 -11.89
N GLY A 161 19.95 -2.95 -11.64
CA GLY A 161 18.80 -2.20 -11.12
C GLY A 161 17.75 -1.75 -12.15
N LEU A 162 16.97 -0.72 -11.81
CA LEU A 162 16.05 -0.04 -12.74
C LEU A 162 16.79 0.92 -13.70
N VAL A 163 17.93 1.45 -13.25
CA VAL A 163 18.77 2.35 -14.03
C VAL A 163 20.22 1.91 -13.96
N GLN A 164 21.00 2.36 -14.94
CA GLN A 164 22.43 2.13 -15.04
C GLN A 164 23.13 3.46 -15.35
N VAL A 165 24.39 3.57 -14.95
CA VAL A 165 25.24 4.68 -15.38
C VAL A 165 25.75 4.39 -16.80
N LYS A 166 25.60 5.35 -17.71
CA LYS A 166 26.18 5.23 -19.05
C LYS A 166 27.70 5.19 -18.95
N ALA A 167 28.30 4.14 -19.49
CA ALA A 167 29.73 3.88 -19.45
C ALA A 167 30.55 5.11 -19.91
N GLY A 168 31.59 5.45 -19.13
CA GLY A 168 32.49 6.56 -19.44
C GLY A 168 31.93 7.97 -19.19
N THR A 169 30.72 8.10 -18.63
CA THR A 169 30.11 9.41 -18.33
C THR A 169 30.31 9.88 -16.89
N ALA A 170 30.53 8.96 -15.94
CA ALA A 170 30.74 9.26 -14.53
C ALA A 170 32.13 9.85 -14.26
N LYS A 171 32.28 11.15 -14.49
CA LYS A 171 33.56 11.88 -14.36
C LYS A 171 33.50 13.05 -13.39
N GLY A 172 32.32 13.33 -12.83
CA GLY A 172 32.15 14.40 -11.86
C GLY A 172 32.81 14.13 -10.52
N GLU A 173 33.66 15.04 -10.09
CA GLU A 173 34.10 15.15 -8.69
C GLU A 173 33.05 15.94 -7.88
N GLY A 174 33.04 15.81 -6.55
CA GLY A 174 32.15 16.56 -5.66
C GLY A 174 30.67 16.16 -5.79
N LEU A 175 29.76 17.05 -5.39
CA LEU A 175 28.32 16.77 -5.40
C LEU A 175 27.65 17.23 -6.71
N PRO A 176 26.69 16.46 -7.27
CA PRO A 176 25.89 16.89 -8.40
C PRO A 176 24.85 17.95 -8.00
N ASP A 177 24.22 18.56 -9.01
CA ASP A 177 22.99 19.31 -8.80
C ASP A 177 21.86 18.37 -8.40
N ARG A 178 20.90 18.87 -7.60
CA ARG A 178 19.65 18.14 -7.36
C ARG A 178 18.96 17.89 -8.70
N TYR A 179 18.40 16.70 -8.84
CA TYR A 179 17.92 16.23 -10.13
C TYR A 179 16.64 15.42 -9.95
N THR A 180 15.64 15.67 -10.79
CA THR A 180 14.49 14.77 -10.92
C THR A 180 14.12 14.66 -12.38
N LYS A 181 14.04 13.44 -12.91
CA LYS A 181 13.61 13.19 -14.29
C LYS A 181 12.94 11.82 -14.43
N LEU A 182 11.88 11.76 -15.21
CA LEU A 182 11.34 10.52 -15.75
C LEU A 182 12.17 10.11 -16.97
N ILE A 183 12.84 8.95 -16.91
CA ILE A 183 13.65 8.42 -18.02
C ILE A 183 12.86 7.33 -18.72
N LYS A 184 12.61 7.48 -20.03
CA LYS A 184 11.97 6.47 -20.89
C LYS A 184 12.96 5.79 -21.82
N GLU A 185 12.49 4.77 -22.55
CA GLU A 185 13.29 4.12 -23.58
C GLU A 185 13.88 5.12 -24.58
N GLY A 186 15.19 5.00 -24.83
CA GLY A 186 15.93 5.89 -25.73
C GLY A 186 16.28 7.25 -25.14
N GLU A 187 15.81 7.58 -23.93
CA GLU A 187 16.15 8.83 -23.26
C GLU A 187 17.35 8.69 -22.32
N GLU A 188 18.03 9.82 -22.12
CA GLU A 188 19.15 9.92 -21.18
C GLU A 188 18.82 10.86 -20.02
N GLY A 189 19.16 10.43 -18.82
CA GLY A 189 19.14 11.23 -17.61
C GLY A 189 20.48 11.90 -17.36
N LYS A 190 20.73 13.05 -18.02
CA LYS A 190 21.97 13.81 -17.84
C LYS A 190 21.94 14.57 -16.52
N VAL A 191 22.74 14.10 -15.56
CA VAL A 191 22.95 14.75 -14.28
C VAL A 191 24.04 15.79 -14.46
N MET A 192 23.79 17.01 -13.99
CA MET A 192 24.70 18.14 -14.13
C MET A 192 25.32 18.47 -12.77
N ARG A 193 26.36 19.30 -12.81
CA ARG A 193 26.90 19.96 -11.63
C ARG A 193 27.08 21.44 -11.95
N ASP A 194 26.71 22.33 -11.03
CA ASP A 194 26.83 23.78 -11.19
C ASP A 194 26.17 24.30 -12.48
N GLY A 195 25.13 23.59 -12.97
CA GLY A 195 24.47 23.86 -14.25
C GLY A 195 25.36 23.70 -15.49
N LYS A 196 26.59 23.17 -15.36
CA LYS A 196 27.60 23.10 -16.42
C LYS A 196 28.31 21.74 -16.45
N GLY A 197 28.34 21.13 -17.64
CA GLY A 197 29.00 19.82 -17.84
C GLY A 197 28.21 18.65 -17.26
N ALA A 198 28.24 17.51 -17.96
CA ALA A 198 27.62 16.29 -17.48
C ALA A 198 28.46 15.70 -16.33
N TYR A 199 27.85 15.57 -15.16
CA TYR A 199 28.42 14.92 -13.98
C TYR A 199 28.42 13.40 -14.15
N LEU A 200 27.28 12.86 -14.57
CA LEU A 200 27.09 11.49 -15.05
C LEU A 200 25.82 11.43 -15.92
N THR A 201 25.66 10.34 -16.68
CA THR A 201 24.43 10.08 -17.43
C THR A 201 23.81 8.78 -16.94
N LEU A 202 22.51 8.81 -16.63
CA LEU A 202 21.72 7.63 -16.30
C LEU A 202 20.89 7.18 -17.51
N VAL A 203 20.78 5.87 -17.68
CA VAL A 203 19.94 5.24 -18.69
C VAL A 203 19.11 4.13 -18.04
N LEU A 204 18.01 3.75 -18.67
CA LEU A 204 17.26 2.57 -18.24
C LEU A 204 18.11 1.31 -18.41
N ARG A 205 18.01 0.37 -17.45
CA ARG A 205 18.69 -0.92 -17.56
C ARG A 205 18.24 -1.65 -18.82
N LYS A 206 19.19 -2.22 -19.57
CA LYS A 206 18.88 -3.11 -20.69
C LYS A 206 18.08 -4.34 -20.20
N GLY A 207 17.12 -4.79 -21.01
CA GLY A 207 16.29 -5.95 -20.67
C GLY A 207 15.23 -5.69 -19.60
N LEU A 208 14.93 -4.43 -19.28
CA LEU A 208 13.71 -4.10 -18.56
C LEU A 208 12.47 -4.50 -19.37
N PRO A 209 11.38 -4.90 -18.70
CA PRO A 209 10.13 -5.19 -19.38
C PRO A 209 9.66 -4.01 -20.23
N LYS A 210 8.96 -4.31 -21.34
CA LYS A 210 8.55 -3.30 -22.32
C LYS A 210 7.70 -2.21 -21.67
N THR A 211 6.78 -2.59 -20.80
CA THR A 211 5.90 -1.66 -20.10
C THR A 211 6.66 -0.67 -19.21
N VAL A 212 7.65 -1.15 -18.45
CA VAL A 212 8.53 -0.30 -17.63
C VAL A 212 9.30 0.69 -18.50
N ARG A 213 9.81 0.23 -19.66
CA ARG A 213 10.57 1.06 -20.61
C ARG A 213 9.73 2.17 -21.24
N GLU A 214 8.48 1.88 -21.59
CA GLU A 214 7.56 2.85 -22.20
C GLU A 214 7.00 3.87 -21.21
N LYS A 215 6.67 3.43 -19.98
CA LYS A 215 6.21 4.34 -18.92
C LYS A 215 7.33 5.19 -18.36
N GLY A 216 8.52 4.60 -18.26
CA GLY A 216 9.72 5.20 -17.71
C GLY A 216 9.89 4.98 -16.21
N VAL A 217 11.09 5.29 -15.75
CA VAL A 217 11.51 5.22 -14.34
C VAL A 217 11.77 6.65 -13.87
N GLN A 218 11.15 7.04 -12.77
CA GLN A 218 11.43 8.32 -12.13
C GLN A 218 12.74 8.21 -11.35
N VAL A 219 13.71 9.03 -11.73
CA VAL A 219 14.97 9.16 -11.04
C VAL A 219 15.03 10.46 -10.28
N THR A 220 15.40 10.41 -9.01
CA THR A 220 15.62 11.56 -8.16
C THR A 220 17.01 11.49 -7.52
N ILE A 221 17.74 12.60 -7.57
CA ILE A 221 19.03 12.79 -6.89
C ILE A 221 18.83 13.80 -5.78
N SER A 222 19.01 13.31 -4.56
CA SER A 222 18.96 14.11 -3.34
C SER A 222 20.39 14.38 -2.87
N VAL A 223 20.68 15.62 -2.47
CA VAL A 223 22.03 16.05 -2.08
C VAL A 223 22.02 16.47 -0.62
N ASP A 224 22.91 15.87 0.18
CA ASP A 224 23.21 16.26 1.56
C ASP A 224 24.57 16.99 1.60
N PRO A 225 24.57 18.33 1.65
CA PRO A 225 25.81 19.11 1.69
C PRO A 225 26.55 18.96 3.02
N THR A 226 25.89 18.54 4.10
CA THR A 226 26.49 18.38 5.42
C THR A 226 27.31 17.10 5.47
N ALA A 227 26.69 15.99 5.05
CA ALA A 227 27.36 14.70 4.93
C ALA A 227 28.34 14.65 3.74
N LYS A 228 28.28 15.64 2.84
CA LYS A 228 29.01 15.67 1.56
C LYS A 228 28.73 14.44 0.72
N THR A 229 27.46 14.04 0.65
CA THR A 229 27.00 12.90 -0.13
C THR A 229 25.74 13.22 -0.92
N TYR A 230 25.40 12.36 -1.87
CA TYR A 230 24.12 12.35 -2.54
C TYR A 230 23.57 10.92 -2.63
N ASP A 231 22.25 10.84 -2.77
CA ASP A 231 21.53 9.59 -2.95
C ASP A 231 20.88 9.59 -4.34
N VAL A 232 20.85 8.45 -5.01
CA VAL A 232 20.09 8.23 -6.25
C VAL A 232 18.94 7.29 -5.94
N GLU A 233 17.72 7.77 -6.15
CA GLU A 233 16.50 6.98 -6.03
C GLU A 233 15.90 6.77 -7.42
N ALA A 234 15.62 5.52 -7.77
CA ALA A 234 14.95 5.14 -9.01
C ALA A 234 13.64 4.42 -8.67
N VAL A 235 12.52 4.91 -9.21
CA VAL A 235 11.17 4.42 -8.89
C VAL A 235 10.38 4.17 -10.16
N TYR A 236 9.86 2.96 -10.29
CA TYR A 236 8.79 2.63 -11.22
C TYR A 236 7.48 2.48 -10.46
N THR A 237 6.40 3.07 -10.99
CA THR A 237 5.05 2.96 -10.45
C THR A 237 4.10 2.60 -11.59
N SER A 238 3.41 1.45 -11.47
CA SER A 238 2.36 1.06 -12.41
C SER A 238 1.15 1.97 -12.27
N LYS A 239 0.31 2.06 -13.31
CA LYS A 239 -1.00 2.69 -13.12
C LYS A 239 -1.87 1.85 -12.17
N PRO A 240 -2.74 2.48 -11.36
CA PRO A 240 -3.75 1.75 -10.62
C PRO A 240 -4.65 0.99 -11.59
N HIS A 241 -4.78 -0.31 -11.39
CA HIS A 241 -5.67 -1.17 -12.16
C HIS A 241 -6.88 -1.52 -11.30
N SER A 242 -8.06 -1.06 -11.72
CA SER A 242 -9.33 -1.33 -11.06
C SER A 242 -9.93 -2.65 -11.55
N PHE A 243 -10.48 -3.44 -10.63
CA PHE A 243 -11.26 -4.64 -10.92
C PHE A 243 -12.74 -4.39 -10.74
N GLU A 244 -13.61 -5.18 -11.35
CA GLU A 244 -15.04 -5.10 -11.08
C GLU A 244 -15.36 -5.29 -9.59
N ALA A 245 -16.37 -4.56 -9.11
CA ALA A 245 -16.91 -4.70 -7.77
C ALA A 245 -17.34 -6.16 -7.57
N ASP A 246 -17.01 -6.76 -6.43
CA ASP A 246 -17.30 -8.18 -6.12
C ASP A 246 -16.39 -9.22 -6.82
N ALA A 247 -15.46 -8.78 -7.68
CA ALA A 247 -14.46 -9.67 -8.25
C ALA A 247 -13.21 -9.76 -7.35
N VAL A 248 -13.05 -10.89 -6.67
CA VAL A 248 -11.91 -11.80 -6.92
C VAL A 248 -10.86 -11.19 -7.88
N ILE A 249 -9.66 -10.80 -7.40
CA ILE A 249 -8.57 -10.31 -8.26
C ILE A 249 -8.28 -11.35 -9.36
N PRO A 250 -8.62 -11.09 -10.62
CA PRO A 250 -8.45 -12.07 -11.68
C PRO A 250 -6.97 -12.48 -11.76
N LEU A 251 -6.71 -13.77 -11.56
CA LEU A 251 -5.36 -14.36 -11.61
C LEU A 251 -4.80 -14.38 -13.05
N THR A 252 -5.62 -13.98 -14.02
CA THR A 252 -5.34 -13.93 -15.46
C THR A 252 -5.85 -12.62 -16.03
N GLY A 253 -5.15 -12.02 -17.00
CA GLY A 253 -5.60 -10.80 -17.67
C GLY A 253 -5.25 -9.50 -16.96
N LEU A 254 -4.36 -9.54 -15.96
CA LEU A 254 -3.74 -8.34 -15.41
C LEU A 254 -2.93 -7.61 -16.50
N PRO A 255 -2.89 -6.27 -16.49
CA PRO A 255 -2.09 -5.50 -17.42
C PRO A 255 -0.62 -5.93 -17.36
N GLU A 256 0.05 -5.91 -18.52
CA GLU A 256 1.49 -6.17 -18.62
C GLU A 256 2.30 -5.30 -17.64
N GLU A 257 1.85 -4.06 -17.37
CA GLU A 257 2.46 -3.13 -16.41
C GLU A 257 2.57 -3.69 -14.97
N ILE A 258 1.73 -4.68 -14.64
CA ILE A 258 1.72 -5.35 -13.34
C ILE A 258 2.42 -6.70 -13.46
N THR A 259 2.07 -7.50 -14.47
CA THR A 259 2.57 -8.88 -14.62
C THR A 259 4.06 -8.96 -14.97
N ASP A 260 4.60 -7.92 -15.59
CA ASP A 260 6.04 -7.78 -15.88
C ASP A 260 6.90 -7.60 -14.61
N VAL A 261 6.29 -7.13 -13.52
CA VAL A 261 6.97 -6.86 -12.25
C VAL A 261 6.63 -7.92 -11.20
N VAL A 262 5.36 -8.35 -11.14
CA VAL A 262 4.89 -9.36 -10.19
C VAL A 262 4.01 -10.43 -10.85
N GLY A 263 4.30 -11.69 -10.56
CA GLY A 263 3.36 -12.79 -10.74
C GLY A 263 2.30 -12.80 -9.64
N VAL A 264 1.08 -13.12 -10.02
CA VAL A 264 -0.09 -13.19 -9.13
C VAL A 264 -0.66 -14.60 -9.21
N SER A 265 -0.88 -15.26 -8.07
CA SER A 265 -1.41 -16.62 -8.04
C SER A 265 -2.42 -16.85 -6.92
N ALA A 266 -3.26 -17.87 -7.08
CA ALA A 266 -4.14 -18.33 -6.03
C ALA A 266 -3.32 -18.78 -4.82
N PRO A 267 -3.77 -18.47 -3.58
CA PRO A 267 -3.23 -19.11 -2.39
C PRO A 267 -3.60 -20.61 -2.35
N PRO A 268 -2.85 -21.44 -1.61
CA PRO A 268 -3.09 -22.89 -1.55
C PRO A 268 -4.48 -23.29 -1.05
N ARG A 269 -5.12 -22.45 -0.22
CA ARG A 269 -6.49 -22.62 0.30
C ARG A 269 -7.13 -21.26 0.55
N GLY A 270 -8.40 -21.12 0.15
CA GLY A 270 -9.21 -19.93 0.42
C GLY A 270 -8.89 -18.80 -0.53
N TYR A 271 -9.86 -18.40 -1.34
CA TYR A 271 -9.69 -17.30 -2.27
C TYR A 271 -10.78 -16.27 -1.94
N ALA A 272 -10.37 -15.10 -1.48
CA ALA A 272 -11.27 -14.08 -0.95
C ALA A 272 -10.97 -12.72 -1.59
N PRO A 273 -11.98 -11.89 -1.88
CA PRO A 273 -11.75 -10.52 -2.31
C PRO A 273 -11.07 -9.74 -1.17
N PRO A 274 -10.11 -8.84 -1.48
CA PRO A 274 -9.48 -8.00 -0.45
C PRO A 274 -10.52 -7.14 0.28
N GLY A 275 -10.55 -7.26 1.60
CA GLY A 275 -11.50 -6.52 2.45
C GLY A 275 -10.98 -5.18 2.97
N VAL A 276 -9.65 -4.97 2.96
CA VAL A 276 -8.96 -3.80 3.54
C VAL A 276 -7.77 -3.44 2.65
N PRO A 277 -7.42 -2.14 2.48
CA PRO A 277 -6.18 -1.76 1.81
C PRO A 277 -4.95 -2.42 2.46
N GLN A 278 -4.07 -3.00 1.65
CA GLN A 278 -2.85 -3.64 2.12
C GLN A 278 -1.65 -3.26 1.26
N THR A 279 -0.49 -3.15 1.91
CA THR A 279 0.80 -3.04 1.22
C THR A 279 1.62 -4.28 1.53
N VAL A 280 1.97 -5.02 0.48
CA VAL A 280 2.82 -6.20 0.56
C VAL A 280 4.19 -5.85 0.02
N THR A 281 5.25 -6.13 0.78
CA THR A 281 6.63 -5.94 0.32
C THR A 281 7.20 -7.27 -0.13
N LEU A 282 7.65 -7.33 -1.38
CA LEU A 282 8.32 -8.49 -1.96
C LEU A 282 9.83 -8.28 -1.88
N ARG A 283 10.56 -9.35 -1.57
CA ARG A 283 12.02 -9.40 -1.71
C ARG A 283 12.34 -10.23 -2.95
N GLY A 284 13.22 -9.71 -3.81
CA GLY A 284 13.68 -10.42 -5.01
C GLY A 284 14.16 -11.84 -4.66
N GLY A 285 13.65 -12.85 -5.37
CA GLY A 285 14.04 -14.25 -5.19
C GLY A 285 13.39 -15.01 -4.01
N GLY A 286 12.59 -14.35 -3.16
CA GLY A 286 11.89 -15.00 -2.04
C GLY A 286 10.64 -15.80 -2.43
N PRO A 287 10.09 -16.63 -1.51
CA PRO A 287 8.76 -17.20 -1.68
C PRO A 287 7.72 -16.08 -1.84
N GLY A 288 6.65 -16.35 -2.60
CA GLY A 288 5.58 -15.37 -2.80
C GLY A 288 4.95 -14.95 -1.48
N VAL A 289 4.57 -13.68 -1.35
CA VAL A 289 3.98 -13.13 -0.13
C VAL A 289 2.47 -13.02 -0.31
N ALA A 290 1.73 -13.49 0.68
CA ALA A 290 0.27 -13.44 0.67
C ALA A 290 -0.24 -12.06 1.13
N ALA A 291 -1.15 -11.46 0.37
CA ALA A 291 -2.05 -10.43 0.88
C ALA A 291 -3.25 -11.14 1.50
N SER A 292 -3.71 -10.68 2.67
CA SER A 292 -4.81 -11.32 3.41
C SER A 292 -6.10 -10.52 3.27
N ALA A 293 -7.25 -11.17 3.36
CA ALA A 293 -8.53 -10.51 3.45
C ALA A 293 -9.31 -10.99 4.68
N THR A 294 -10.12 -10.12 5.25
CA THR A 294 -11.13 -10.51 6.23
C THR A 294 -12.21 -11.32 5.49
N ALA A 295 -12.44 -12.57 5.93
CA ALA A 295 -13.53 -13.36 5.41
C ALA A 295 -14.86 -12.77 5.90
N TYR A 296 -15.73 -12.34 4.99
CA TYR A 296 -17.12 -12.09 5.34
C TYR A 296 -17.83 -13.45 5.38
N THR A 297 -18.00 -14.02 6.57
CA THR A 297 -18.93 -15.14 6.74
C THR A 297 -20.34 -14.59 6.62
N SER A 298 -21.11 -15.14 5.67
CA SER A 298 -22.54 -14.89 5.50
C SER A 298 -23.34 -15.16 6.76
#